data_AF-A0A940C465-F1
#
_entry.id   AF-A0A940C465-F1
#
_cell.length_a   1.000
_cell.length_b   1.000
_cell.length_c   1.000
_cell.angle_alpha   90.00
_cell.angle_beta   90.00
_cell.angle_gamma   90.00
#
_symmetry.space_group_name_H-M   'P 1'
#
loop_
_entity.id
_entity.type
_entity.pdbx_description
1 polymer ?
#
loop_
_entity_poly.entity_id
_entity_poly.type
_entity_poly.pdbx_seq_one_letter_code
_entity_poly.pdbx_strand_id
1 'polypeptide(L)'
;MLMNHITVPARGNRRIKLTIYPGHFATSHAHVDNYISMTEVRTSSIMASETAEELAKVFKYMQVDTIICLEYTQNIGALLAKELSDGRREVNSGKDIHVITPSINSNNQLTFTSDTQPFVTGRSVLILTPENAL
;
A
#
# COMPACT_ATOMS: atom_id res chain seq x y z
N MET A 1 -2.24 19.93 18.81
CA MET A 1 -3.25 19.00 18.25
C MET A 1 -3.73 19.58 16.94
N LEU A 2 -3.71 18.82 15.84
CA LEU A 2 -4.38 19.19 14.59
C LEU A 2 -5.89 19.01 14.79
N MET A 3 -6.60 20.07 15.20
CA MET A 3 -7.99 19.95 15.67
C MET A 3 -9.02 19.98 14.55
N ASN A 4 -8.70 20.58 13.40
CA ASN A 4 -9.58 20.63 12.24
C ASN A 4 -9.05 19.68 11.16
N HIS A 5 -9.93 18.81 10.66
CA HIS A 5 -9.63 17.91 9.56
C HIS A 5 -10.86 17.68 8.69
N ILE A 6 -10.62 17.37 7.43
CA ILE A 6 -11.63 17.04 6.43
C ILE A 6 -11.46 15.56 6.10
N THR A 7 -12.52 14.77 6.24
CA THR A 7 -12.50 13.37 5.84
C THR A 7 -13.03 13.23 4.42
N VAL A 8 -12.22 12.66 3.53
CA VAL A 8 -12.57 12.42 2.13
C VAL A 8 -12.74 10.91 1.93
N PRO A 9 -13.97 10.43 1.63
CA PRO A 9 -14.19 9.03 1.30
C PRO A 9 -13.72 8.72 -0.13
N ALA A 10 -13.23 7.50 -0.37
CA ALA A 10 -12.90 7.05 -1.71
C ALA A 10 -14.16 6.93 -2.58
N ARG A 11 -14.01 7.23 -3.88
CA ARG A 11 -15.14 7.21 -4.83
C ARG A 11 -15.74 5.82 -5.02
N GLY A 12 -14.89 4.78 -5.14
CA GLY A 12 -15.31 3.40 -5.33
C GLY A 12 -15.90 2.78 -4.06
N ASN A 13 -15.32 3.10 -2.90
CA ASN A 13 -15.72 2.52 -1.63
C ASN A 13 -15.69 3.57 -0.50
N ARG A 14 -16.87 3.98 -0.04
CA ARG A 14 -17.03 5.02 0.99
C ARG A 14 -16.56 4.60 2.39
N ARG A 15 -16.23 3.32 2.60
CA ARG A 15 -15.63 2.82 3.84
C ARG A 15 -14.14 3.16 3.94
N ILE A 16 -13.47 3.34 2.80
CA ILE A 16 -12.10 3.83 2.74
C ILE A 16 -12.14 5.36 2.84
N LYS A 17 -11.43 5.90 3.83
CA LYS A 17 -11.43 7.33 4.12
C LYS A 17 -10.01 7.83 4.31
N LEU A 18 -9.75 9.01 3.76
CA LEU A 18 -8.52 9.75 3.98
C LEU A 18 -8.83 10.99 4.82
N THR A 19 -7.91 11.34 5.70
CA THR A 19 -8.06 12.51 6.56
C THR A 19 -7.09 13.59 6.11
N ILE A 20 -7.62 14.74 5.73
CA ILE A 20 -6.86 15.90 5.28
C ILE A 20 -6.80 16.91 6.42
N TYR A 21 -5.61 17.30 6.82
CA TYR A 21 -5.36 18.34 7.80
C TYR A 21 -4.91 19.61 7.08
N PRO A 22 -5.73 20.68 7.04
CA PRO A 22 -5.29 21.98 6.55
C PRO A 22 -4.31 22.62 7.54
N GLY A 23 -3.31 23.33 7.03
CA GLY A 23 -2.27 23.97 7.84
C GLY A 23 -1.16 24.55 6.98
N HIS A 24 0.03 24.78 7.55
CA HIS A 24 1.23 25.08 6.79
C HIS A 24 2.26 24.00 7.08
N PHE A 25 2.48 23.14 6.10
CA PHE A 25 3.45 22.06 6.15
C PHE A 25 4.60 22.39 5.21
N ALA A 26 5.76 21.80 5.46
CA ALA A 26 6.93 21.95 4.61
C ALA A 26 7.37 20.56 4.17
N THR A 27 7.48 20.38 2.86
CA THR A 27 8.16 19.26 2.23
C THR A 27 9.62 19.62 1.98
N SER A 28 10.40 18.67 1.47
CA SER A 28 11.81 18.92 1.13
C SER A 28 12.02 20.08 0.14
N HIS A 29 11.01 20.39 -0.69
CA HIS A 29 11.13 21.36 -1.78
C HIS A 29 9.99 22.36 -1.89
N ALA A 30 8.97 22.30 -1.03
CA ALA A 30 7.81 23.20 -1.10
C ALA A 30 7.15 23.40 0.27
N HIS A 31 6.42 24.49 0.40
CA HIS A 31 5.40 24.62 1.44
C HIS A 31 4.06 24.14 0.87
N VAL A 32 3.32 23.35 1.65
CA VAL A 32 2.02 22.82 1.26
C VAL A 32 0.98 23.15 2.33
N ASP A 33 -0.23 23.46 1.90
CA ASP A 33 -1.29 23.92 2.81
C ASP A 33 -2.12 22.79 3.42
N ASN A 34 -1.88 21.55 2.99
CA ASN A 34 -2.65 20.39 3.39
C ASN A 34 -1.76 19.17 3.59
N TYR A 35 -2.02 18.43 4.67
CA TYR A 35 -1.44 17.12 4.92
C TYR A 35 -2.50 16.03 4.73
N ILE A 36 -2.22 15.06 3.87
CA ILE A 36 -3.09 13.89 3.68
C ILE A 36 -2.58 12.74 4.54
N SER A 37 -3.34 12.38 5.57
CA SER A 37 -3.04 11.27 6.45
C SER A 37 -3.63 9.96 5.93
N MET A 38 -2.74 9.00 5.67
CA MET A 38 -3.07 7.60 5.40
C MET A 38 -3.01 6.71 6.65
N THR A 39 -2.87 7.29 7.85
CA THR A 39 -2.69 6.52 9.10
C THR A 39 -3.82 5.54 9.33
N GLU A 40 -5.06 5.97 9.12
CA GLU A 40 -6.25 5.14 9.29
C GLU A 40 -6.27 3.96 8.30
N VAL A 41 -5.96 4.23 7.02
CA VAL A 41 -5.89 3.21 5.97
C VAL A 41 -4.81 2.15 6.26
N ARG A 42 -3.69 2.54 6.88
CA ARG A 42 -2.59 1.62 7.23
C ARG A 42 -2.82 0.83 8.52
N THR A 43 -3.47 1.43 9.51
CA THR A 43 -3.57 0.86 10.87
C THR A 43 -4.89 0.15 11.14
N SER A 44 -5.99 0.57 10.52
CA SER A 44 -7.30 -0.07 10.71
C SER A 44 -7.42 -1.32 9.86
N SER A 45 -7.70 -2.47 10.50
CA SER A 45 -7.92 -3.74 9.81
C SER A 45 -9.08 -3.68 8.82
N ILE A 46 -10.16 -2.98 9.19
CA ILE A 46 -11.35 -2.81 8.33
C ILE A 46 -10.95 -1.99 7.09
N MET A 47 -10.36 -0.80 7.26
CA MET A 47 -10.00 0.03 6.10
C MET A 47 -8.91 -0.61 5.24
N ALA A 48 -7.94 -1.31 5.84
CA ALA A 48 -6.93 -2.05 5.09
C ALA A 48 -7.56 -3.17 4.24
N SER A 49 -8.55 -3.88 4.77
CA SER A 49 -9.29 -4.93 4.04
C SER A 49 -10.09 -4.35 2.88
N GLU A 50 -10.83 -3.27 3.14
CA GLU A 50 -11.60 -2.57 2.09
C GLU A 50 -10.68 -2.02 0.99
N THR A 51 -9.51 -1.51 1.38
CA THR A 51 -8.49 -1.03 0.45
C THR A 51 -7.89 -2.16 -0.38
N ALA A 52 -7.58 -3.29 0.25
CA ALA A 52 -7.09 -4.47 -0.43
C ALA A 52 -8.11 -5.01 -1.45
N GLU A 53 -9.39 -5.05 -1.11
CA GLU A 53 -10.45 -5.49 -2.04
C GLU A 53 -10.53 -4.56 -3.26
N GLU A 54 -10.49 -3.23 -3.06
CA GLU A 54 -10.49 -2.27 -4.16
C GLU A 54 -9.23 -2.37 -5.03
N LEU A 55 -8.05 -2.58 -4.42
CA LEU A 55 -6.80 -2.78 -5.15
C LEU A 55 -6.81 -4.11 -5.93
N ALA A 56 -7.37 -5.18 -5.36
CA ALA A 56 -7.46 -6.48 -6.03
C ALA A 56 -8.26 -6.38 -7.33
N LYS A 57 -9.32 -5.57 -7.37
CA LYS A 57 -10.10 -5.29 -8.60
C LYS A 57 -9.24 -4.69 -9.71
N VAL A 58 -8.27 -3.84 -9.37
CA VAL A 58 -7.34 -3.22 -10.32
C VAL A 58 -6.33 -4.22 -10.86
N PHE A 59 -5.79 -5.09 -9.99
CA PHE A 59 -4.72 -6.04 -10.35
C PHE A 59 -5.22 -7.45 -10.73
N LYS A 60 -6.53 -7.65 -10.80
CA LYS A 60 -7.22 -8.93 -11.10
C LYS A 60 -6.65 -9.72 -12.28
N TYR A 61 -6.26 -9.02 -13.35
CA TYR A 61 -5.76 -9.64 -14.59
C TYR A 61 -4.25 -9.54 -14.77
N MET A 62 -3.54 -9.01 -13.78
CA MET A 62 -2.08 -8.91 -13.79
C MET A 62 -1.51 -10.05 -12.98
N GLN A 63 -0.49 -10.74 -13.50
CA GLN A 63 0.23 -11.72 -12.70
C GLN A 63 1.01 -11.02 -11.60
N VAL A 64 0.82 -11.47 -10.36
CA VAL A 64 1.55 -10.98 -9.19
C VAL A 64 2.11 -12.19 -8.44
N ASP A 65 3.43 -12.29 -8.39
CA ASP A 65 4.13 -13.35 -7.66
C ASP A 65 4.59 -12.82 -6.28
N THR A 66 4.88 -11.53 -6.17
CA THR A 66 5.38 -10.92 -4.93
C THR A 66 4.91 -9.48 -4.78
N ILE A 67 4.50 -9.11 -3.57
CA ILE A 67 4.12 -7.76 -3.16
C ILE A 67 5.21 -7.22 -2.23
N ILE A 68 5.86 -6.13 -2.64
CA ILE A 68 6.84 -5.41 -1.84
C ILE A 68 6.13 -4.27 -1.13
N CYS A 69 6.11 -4.31 0.20
CA CYS A 69 5.48 -3.29 1.03
C CYS A 69 6.53 -2.30 1.55
N LEU A 70 6.37 -1.02 1.21
CA LEU A 70 7.16 0.08 1.74
C LEU A 70 6.38 0.83 2.83
N GLU A 71 7.10 1.49 3.74
CA GLU A 71 6.55 2.47 4.69
C GLU A 71 5.22 2.07 5.40
N TYR A 72 5.24 0.89 6.02
CA TYR A 72 4.15 0.40 6.86
C TYR A 72 2.86 -0.01 6.11
N THR A 73 2.99 -0.48 4.86
CA THR A 73 1.87 -0.98 4.04
C THR A 73 1.65 -2.49 4.14
N GLN A 74 2.33 -3.20 5.06
CA GLN A 74 2.27 -4.67 5.15
C GLN A 74 0.86 -5.21 5.40
N ASN A 75 0.05 -4.50 6.20
CA ASN A 75 -1.34 -4.90 6.47
C ASN A 75 -2.17 -4.92 5.18
N ILE A 76 -2.02 -3.90 4.34
CA ILE A 76 -2.71 -3.80 3.05
C ILE A 76 -2.15 -4.86 2.10
N GLY A 77 -0.83 -5.04 2.04
CA GLY A 77 -0.18 -6.03 1.18
C GLY A 77 -0.56 -7.48 1.50
N ALA A 78 -0.63 -7.84 2.79
CA ALA A 78 -1.06 -9.17 3.22
C ALA A 78 -2.51 -9.47 2.85
N LEU A 79 -3.41 -8.50 3.05
CA LEU A 79 -4.82 -8.64 2.66
C LEU A 79 -4.96 -8.67 1.14
N LEU A 80 -4.20 -7.85 0.40
CA LEU A 80 -4.22 -7.82 -1.06
C LEU A 80 -3.72 -9.15 -1.65
N ALA A 81 -2.64 -9.71 -1.11
CA ALA A 81 -2.16 -11.03 -1.51
C ALA A 81 -3.26 -12.08 -1.36
N LYS A 82 -3.95 -12.08 -0.22
CA LYS A 82 -5.08 -12.98 0.03
C LYS A 82 -6.22 -12.79 -0.98
N GLU A 83 -6.67 -11.55 -1.20
CA GLU A 83 -7.77 -11.26 -2.13
C GLU A 83 -7.44 -11.70 -3.57
N LEU A 84 -6.20 -11.47 -4.03
CA LEU A 84 -5.74 -11.90 -5.36
C LEU A 84 -5.65 -13.43 -5.49
N SER A 85 -5.27 -14.12 -4.42
CA SER A 85 -5.19 -15.59 -4.37
C SER A 85 -6.58 -16.25 -4.28
N ASP A 86 -7.52 -15.65 -3.54
CA ASP A 86 -8.88 -16.18 -3.32
C ASP A 86 -9.83 -15.91 -4.52
N GLY A 87 -9.44 -15.00 -5.42
CA GLY A 87 -10.22 -14.61 -6.59
C GLY A 87 -10.59 -15.78 -7.50
N ARG A 88 -11.88 -16.02 -7.73
CA ARG A 88 -12.35 -17.11 -8.62
C ARG A 88 -12.23 -16.70 -10.09
N ARG A 89 -11.47 -17.48 -10.89
CA ARG A 89 -11.21 -17.27 -12.34
C ARG A 89 -10.32 -16.06 -12.65
N GLU A 90 -9.39 -15.75 -11.76
CA GLU A 90 -8.41 -14.67 -11.91
C GLU A 90 -7.03 -15.23 -12.20
N VAL A 91 -6.11 -14.40 -12.70
CA VAL A 91 -4.76 -14.85 -13.11
C VAL A 91 -3.94 -15.37 -11.93
N ASN A 92 -4.28 -14.93 -10.71
CA ASN A 92 -3.59 -15.30 -9.47
C ASN A 92 -4.37 -16.31 -8.60
N SER A 93 -5.51 -16.81 -9.08
CA SER A 93 -6.36 -17.75 -8.34
C SER A 93 -5.57 -18.99 -7.89
N GLY A 94 -5.54 -19.24 -6.58
CA GLY A 94 -4.84 -20.36 -5.97
C GLY A 94 -3.31 -20.25 -5.97
N LYS A 95 -2.73 -19.11 -6.36
CA LYS A 95 -1.29 -18.88 -6.26
C LYS A 95 -0.89 -18.43 -4.85
N ASP A 96 0.31 -18.80 -4.44
CA ASP A 96 0.93 -18.30 -3.21
C ASP A 96 1.70 -17.00 -3.50
N ILE A 97 1.13 -15.87 -3.10
CA ILE A 97 1.70 -14.53 -3.35
C ILE A 97 2.51 -14.10 -2.14
N HIS A 98 3.79 -13.80 -2.35
CA HIS A 98 4.71 -13.52 -1.26
C HIS A 98 4.65 -12.04 -0.88
N VAL A 99 4.70 -11.72 0.42
CA VAL A 99 4.69 -10.33 0.90
C VAL A 99 5.99 -10.04 1.61
N ILE A 100 6.75 -9.06 1.11
CA ILE A 100 8.11 -8.77 1.56
C ILE A 100 8.24 -7.28 1.89
N THR A 101 8.97 -6.97 2.96
CA THR A 101 9.41 -5.60 3.27
C THR A 101 10.91 -5.52 3.03
N PRO A 102 11.40 -4.67 2.11
CA PRO A 102 12.82 -4.48 1.87
C PRO A 102 13.43 -3.61 2.97
N SER A 103 14.75 -3.72 3.16
CA SER A 103 15.51 -2.73 3.90
C SER A 103 15.97 -1.61 2.97
N ILE A 104 16.17 -0.41 3.50
CA ILE A 104 16.71 0.72 2.74
C ILE A 104 18.12 0.98 3.26
N ASN A 105 19.10 0.99 2.34
CA ASN A 105 20.49 1.29 2.70
C ASN A 105 20.74 2.82 2.79
N SER A 106 21.95 3.21 3.18
CA SER A 106 22.35 4.62 3.30
C SER A 106 22.33 5.40 1.99
N ASN A 107 22.22 4.72 0.85
CA ASN A 107 22.13 5.32 -0.48
C ASN A 107 20.68 5.34 -1.00
N ASN A 108 19.70 5.16 -0.12
CA ASN A 108 18.27 5.11 -0.44
C ASN A 108 17.90 4.00 -1.45
N GLN A 109 18.65 2.91 -1.49
CA GLN A 109 18.35 1.76 -2.35
C GLN A 109 17.63 0.67 -1.56
N LEU A 110 16.63 0.06 -2.20
CA LEU A 110 15.97 -1.13 -1.69
C LEU A 110 16.98 -2.30 -1.69
N THR A 111 17.16 -2.92 -0.54
CA THR A 111 18.07 -4.04 -0.33
C THR A 111 17.26 -5.27 0.06
N PHE A 112 17.57 -6.39 -0.59
CA PHE A 112 16.96 -7.70 -0.35
C PHE A 112 18.03 -8.67 0.15
N THR A 113 17.68 -9.44 1.17
CA THR A 113 18.55 -10.50 1.71
C THR A 113 18.61 -11.69 0.76
N SER A 114 19.59 -12.57 0.94
CA SER A 114 19.70 -13.84 0.19
C SER A 114 18.41 -14.67 0.23
N ASP A 115 17.68 -14.59 1.34
CA ASP A 115 16.48 -15.39 1.57
C ASP A 115 15.25 -14.80 0.85
N THR A 116 15.26 -13.48 0.61
CA THR A 116 14.14 -12.77 -0.03
C THR A 116 14.37 -12.51 -1.51
N GLN A 117 15.62 -12.46 -1.96
CA GLN A 117 16.01 -12.23 -3.35
C GLN A 117 15.38 -13.21 -4.37
N PRO A 118 15.21 -14.52 -4.08
CA PRO A 118 14.58 -15.46 -5.02
C PRO A 118 13.11 -15.15 -5.34
N PHE A 119 12.44 -14.40 -4.46
CA PHE A 119 11.05 -13.97 -4.64
C PHE A 119 10.93 -12.67 -5.43
N VAL A 120 12.05 -11.96 -5.67
CA VAL A 120 12.06 -10.70 -6.42
C VAL A 120 12.64 -10.89 -7.81
N THR A 121 13.75 -11.61 -7.93
CA THR A 121 14.48 -11.76 -9.21
C THR A 121 13.67 -12.57 -10.23
N GLY A 122 13.37 -11.95 -11.37
CA GLY A 122 12.63 -12.60 -12.47
C GLY A 122 11.17 -12.89 -12.16
N ARG A 123 10.60 -12.28 -11.12
CA ARG A 123 9.20 -12.44 -10.69
C ARG A 123 8.36 -11.22 -11.08
N SER A 124 7.05 -11.41 -11.17
CA SER A 124 6.10 -10.32 -11.37
C SER A 124 5.85 -9.64 -10.03
N VAL A 125 6.48 -8.48 -9.83
CA VAL A 125 6.51 -7.78 -8.55
C VAL A 125 5.58 -6.57 -8.56
N LEU A 126 4.72 -6.48 -7.54
CA LEU A 126 3.91 -5.31 -7.23
C LEU A 126 4.56 -4.53 -6.08
N ILE A 127 4.74 -3.22 -6.22
CA ILE A 127 5.28 -2.37 -5.14
C ILE A 127 4.15 -1.54 -4.55
N LEU A 128 3.94 -1.66 -3.24
CA LEU A 128 3.03 -0.82 -2.47
C LEU A 128 3.84 0.22 -1.72
N THR A 129 3.62 1.48 -2.08
CA THR A 129 4.13 2.64 -1.36
C THR A 129 2.97 3.52 -0.95
N PRO A 130 2.91 4.02 0.30
CA PRO A 130 2.07 5.17 0.59
C PRO A 130 2.74 6.38 -0.07
N GLU A 131 1.97 7.17 -0.80
CA GLU A 131 2.44 8.51 -1.15
C GLU A 131 2.18 9.38 0.06
N ASN A 132 3.19 9.53 0.93
CA ASN A 132 3.14 10.56 1.95
C ASN A 132 3.33 11.90 1.24
N ALA A 133 2.25 12.66 1.06
CA ALA A 133 2.33 14.06 0.68
C ALA A 133 2.76 14.90 1.89
N LEU A 134 4.02 14.72 2.32
CA LEU A 134 4.80 15.59 3.19
C LEU A 134 6.27 15.51 2.80
#